data_AF-A0A6N7CBW5-F1
#
_entry.id   AF-A0A6N7CBW5-F1
#
_cell.length_a   1.000
_cell.length_b   1.000
_cell.length_c   1.000
_cell.angle_alpha   90.00
_cell.angle_beta   90.00
_cell.angle_gamma   90.00
#
_symmetry.space_group_name_H-M   'P 1'
#
loop_
_entity.id
_entity.type
_entity.pdbx_description
1 polymer ?
#
loop_
_entity_poly.entity_id
_entity_poly.type
_entity_poly.pdbx_seq_one_letter_code
_entity_poly.pdbx_strand_id
1 'polypeptide(L)'
;MTVPVAYTAGERIVGIPATVEYPGLLRIEYRLETKRSPTGDAATAVIRLASELELPTAPPFVVVFNAGRLPLSARDGEPLEVRGDGQTTAGARSFHPRGLRKEFGQPWTADVSGRVGFLRVFADVRPDTNRTLALIDPPVDQLRLLDVPPGPVE
;
A
#
# COMPACT_ATOMS: atom_id res chain seq x y z
N MET A 1 13.03 18.21 22.28
CA MET A 1 13.73 19.50 22.22
C MET A 1 15.21 19.23 22.05
N THR A 2 15.80 19.59 20.92
CA THR A 2 17.24 19.50 20.68
C THR A 2 17.79 20.92 20.63
N VAL A 3 18.87 21.18 21.37
CA VAL A 3 19.52 22.50 21.39
C VAL A 3 20.92 22.32 20.79
N PRO A 4 21.23 22.96 19.65
CA PRO A 4 22.57 22.91 19.10
C PRO A 4 23.51 23.75 19.98
N VAL A 5 24.66 23.17 20.34
CA VAL A 5 25.73 23.87 21.04
C VAL A 5 26.97 23.83 20.17
N ALA A 6 27.49 24.99 19.80
CA ALA A 6 28.78 25.13 19.13
C ALA A 6 29.72 25.93 20.03
N TYR A 7 31.00 25.56 20.01
CA TYR A 7 32.07 26.24 20.73
C TYR A 7 33.00 26.90 19.71
N THR A 8 33.15 28.22 19.77
CA THR A 8 34.11 28.97 18.93
C THR A 8 34.93 29.87 19.85
N ALA A 9 36.26 29.80 19.76
CA ALA A 9 37.19 30.62 20.55
C ALA A 9 36.98 30.62 22.09
N GLY A 10 36.47 29.52 22.66
CA GLY A 10 36.20 29.39 24.10
C GLY A 10 34.85 29.95 24.56
N GLU A 11 34.10 30.60 23.66
CA GLU A 11 32.75 31.08 23.94
C GLU A 11 31.69 30.08 23.47
N ARG A 12 30.69 29.85 24.32
CA ARG A 12 29.54 28.97 24.05
C ARG A 12 28.47 29.78 23.32
N ILE A 13 28.27 29.51 22.03
CA ILE A 13 27.15 30.09 21.28
C ILE A 13 25.98 29.09 21.38
N VAL A 14 24.93 29.48 22.09
CA VAL A 14 23.69 28.69 22.20
C VAL A 14 22.79 29.07 21.02
N GLY A 15 22.56 28.13 20.11
CA GLY A 15 21.64 28.33 18.99
C GLY A 15 20.19 28.40 19.47
N ILE A 16 19.36 29.15 18.74
CA ILE A 16 17.91 29.22 19.00
C ILE A 16 17.33 27.80 18.83
N PRO A 17 16.59 27.26 19.82
CA PRO A 17 15.97 25.95 19.70
C PRO A 17 14.99 25.93 18.52
N ALA A 18 15.17 24.99 17.59
CA ALA A 18 14.19 24.71 16.55
C ALA A 18 13.27 23.58 17.05
N THR A 19 11.97 23.83 17.10
CA THR A 19 10.98 22.79 17.38
C THR A 19 10.60 22.13 16.07
N VAL A 20 10.76 20.80 16.00
CA VAL A 20 10.21 19.99 14.91
C VAL A 20 8.93 19.35 15.43
N GLU A 21 7.79 19.76 14.89
CA GLU A 21 6.53 19.06 15.10
C GLU A 21 6.49 17.84 14.17
N TYR A 22 6.60 16.64 14.76
CA TYR A 22 6.45 15.39 14.04
C TYR A 22 5.19 14.68 14.54
N PRO A 23 4.09 14.68 13.78
CA PRO A 23 2.82 14.12 14.23
C PRO A 23 2.83 12.58 14.34
N GLY A 24 3.96 11.92 14.05
CA GLY A 24 4.06 10.48 13.91
C GLY A 24 3.75 10.03 12.49
N LEU A 25 4.13 8.79 12.19
CA LEU A 25 3.87 8.14 10.89
C LEU A 25 2.81 7.07 11.11
N LEU A 26 1.65 7.25 10.50
CA LEU A 26 0.61 6.22 10.51
C LEU A 26 1.08 5.04 9.68
N ARG A 27 1.31 3.89 10.32
CA ARG A 27 1.75 2.68 9.66
C ARG A 27 0.56 1.79 9.30
N ILE A 28 0.43 1.51 8.02
CA ILE A 28 -0.58 0.63 7.44
C ILE A 28 0.16 -0.52 6.79
N GLU A 29 -0.25 -1.74 7.07
CA GLU A 29 0.29 -2.96 6.47
C GLU A 29 -0.75 -3.52 5.51
N TYR A 30 -0.28 -4.14 4.43
CA TYR A 30 -1.17 -4.88 3.54
C TYR A 30 -0.62 -6.27 3.23
N ARG A 31 -1.54 -7.18 2.93
CA ARG A 31 -1.23 -8.50 2.38
C ARG A 31 -1.76 -8.59 0.98
N LEU A 32 -1.02 -9.30 0.13
CA LEU A 32 -1.41 -9.61 -1.23
C LEU A 32 -1.31 -11.11 -1.47
N GLU A 33 -2.45 -11.74 -1.74
CA GLU A 33 -2.54 -13.18 -2.02
C GLU A 33 -3.10 -13.36 -3.42
N THR A 34 -2.39 -14.06 -4.31
CA THR A 34 -2.93 -14.40 -5.63
C THR A 34 -3.62 -15.75 -5.56
N LYS A 35 -4.91 -15.79 -5.87
CA LYS A 35 -5.70 -17.02 -6.01
C LYS A 35 -5.93 -17.29 -7.50
N ARG A 36 -5.78 -18.55 -7.91
CA ARG A 36 -6.05 -18.98 -9.29
C ARG A 36 -7.16 -20.00 -9.29
N SER A 37 -7.97 -19.99 -10.35
CA SER A 37 -8.91 -21.06 -10.65
C SER A 37 -8.15 -22.36 -10.91
N PRO A 38 -8.66 -23.53 -10.50
CA PRO A 38 -8.11 -24.82 -10.89
C PRO A 38 -7.98 -25.00 -12.42
N THR A 39 -8.83 -24.33 -13.20
CA THR A 39 -8.79 -24.37 -14.67
C THR A 39 -7.71 -23.48 -15.29
N GLY A 40 -7.03 -22.65 -14.48
CA GLY A 40 -5.95 -21.77 -14.93
C GLY A 40 -6.39 -20.45 -15.59
N ASP A 41 -7.62 -20.37 -16.10
CA ASP A 41 -8.08 -19.21 -16.91
C ASP A 41 -8.31 -17.93 -16.11
N ALA A 42 -8.62 -18.06 -14.81
CA ALA A 42 -8.94 -16.92 -13.94
C ALA A 42 -7.96 -16.80 -12.79
N ALA A 43 -7.50 -15.58 -12.52
CA ALA A 43 -6.64 -15.24 -11.39
C ALA A 43 -7.12 -13.97 -10.71
N THR A 44 -7.18 -14.00 -9.38
CA THR A 44 -7.66 -12.90 -8.54
C THR A 44 -6.63 -12.57 -7.49
N ALA A 45 -6.18 -11.32 -7.43
CA ALA A 45 -5.41 -10.80 -6.31
C ALA A 45 -6.35 -10.43 -5.17
N VAL A 46 -6.07 -10.92 -3.97
CA VAL A 46 -6.80 -10.63 -2.73
C VAL A 46 -5.93 -9.74 -1.86
N ILE A 47 -6.45 -8.55 -1.56
CA ILE A 47 -5.78 -7.51 -0.79
C ILE A 47 -6.46 -7.39 0.57
N ARG A 48 -5.67 -7.35 1.64
CA ARG A 48 -6.17 -7.04 2.99
C ARG A 48 -5.32 -5.97 3.62
N LEU A 49 -5.94 -5.11 4.41
CA LEU A 49 -5.29 -3.98 5.08
C LEU A 49 -5.42 -4.12 6.60
N ALA A 50 -4.37 -3.74 7.31
CA ALA A 50 -4.31 -3.58 8.75
C ALA A 50 -3.55 -2.28 9.08
N SER A 51 -3.76 -1.74 10.28
CA SER A 51 -3.09 -0.53 10.76
C SER A 51 -2.61 -0.74 12.17
N GLU A 52 -1.47 -0.16 12.53
CA GLU A 52 -0.96 -0.21 13.90
C GLU A 52 -1.96 0.40 14.92
N LEU A 53 -2.70 1.41 14.48
CA LEU A 53 -3.75 2.08 15.25
C LEU A 53 -5.13 1.71 14.71
N GLU A 54 -6.13 1.71 15.60
CA GLU A 54 -7.52 1.65 15.17
C GLU A 54 -7.96 2.99 14.61
N LEU A 55 -8.43 2.98 13.36
CA LEU A 55 -8.88 4.17 12.66
C LEU A 55 -10.36 4.04 12.32
N PRO A 56 -11.20 5.01 12.74
CA PRO A 56 -12.62 5.01 12.41
C PRO A 56 -12.87 5.28 10.92
N THR A 57 -11.88 5.82 10.21
CA THR A 57 -11.89 6.05 8.76
C THR A 57 -10.58 5.59 8.14
N ALA A 58 -10.59 5.25 6.86
CA ALA A 58 -9.39 4.91 6.11
C ALA A 58 -9.22 5.85 4.91
N PRO A 59 -7.97 6.12 4.49
CA PRO A 59 -7.75 6.81 3.23
C PRO A 59 -8.18 5.93 2.04
N PRO A 60 -8.37 6.52 0.85
CA PRO A 60 -8.44 5.77 -0.39
C PRO A 60 -7.14 5.03 -0.67
N PHE A 61 -7.26 3.88 -1.33
CA PHE A 61 -6.14 3.10 -1.84
C PHE A 61 -6.36 2.75 -3.31
N VAL A 62 -5.26 2.50 -4.01
CA VAL A 62 -5.25 2.02 -5.40
C VAL A 62 -4.32 0.82 -5.51
N VAL A 63 -4.67 -0.12 -6.38
CA VAL A 63 -3.80 -1.24 -6.75
C VAL A 63 -3.22 -0.94 -8.13
N VAL A 64 -1.91 -0.94 -8.26
CA VAL A 64 -1.22 -0.64 -9.52
C VAL A 64 -0.46 -1.86 -10.01
N PHE A 65 -0.69 -2.20 -11.27
CA PHE A 65 0.01 -3.24 -12.00
C PHE A 65 1.09 -2.64 -12.90
N ASN A 66 2.24 -3.31 -12.99
CA ASN A 66 3.27 -3.00 -13.97
C ASN A 66 3.94 -4.30 -14.45
N ALA A 67 3.96 -4.50 -15.77
CA ALA A 67 4.48 -5.74 -16.37
C ALA A 67 6.00 -5.88 -16.28
N GLY A 68 6.74 -4.77 -16.33
CA GLY A 68 8.19 -4.78 -16.49
C GLY A 68 9.00 -4.62 -15.20
N ARG A 69 8.44 -3.96 -14.18
CA ARG A 69 9.13 -3.65 -12.91
C ARG A 69 8.16 -3.48 -11.76
N LEU A 70 8.68 -3.40 -10.54
CA LEU A 70 7.90 -3.01 -9.37
C LEU A 70 7.38 -1.57 -9.53
N PRO A 71 6.06 -1.30 -9.36
CA PRO A 71 5.53 0.06 -9.35
C PRO A 71 6.16 0.91 -8.24
N LEU A 72 6.58 2.12 -8.59
CA LEU A 72 7.18 3.08 -7.65
C LEU A 72 6.20 4.13 -7.13
N SER A 73 5.05 4.30 -7.79
CA SER A 73 4.00 5.22 -7.36
C SER A 73 2.62 4.78 -7.87
N ALA A 74 1.56 5.43 -7.34
CA ALA A 74 0.18 5.28 -7.81
C ALA A 74 -0.01 5.56 -9.32
N ARG A 75 0.95 6.23 -9.97
CA ARG A 75 0.92 6.58 -11.40
C ARG A 75 1.94 5.79 -12.24
N ASP A 76 2.70 4.89 -11.62
CA ASP A 76 3.80 4.15 -12.26
C ASP A 76 3.36 2.81 -12.87
N GLY A 77 2.18 2.80 -13.51
CA GLY A 77 1.61 1.59 -14.07
C GLY A 77 0.11 1.73 -14.36
N GLU A 78 -0.54 0.59 -14.53
CA GLU A 78 -1.97 0.48 -14.77
C GLU A 78 -2.72 0.31 -13.44
N PRO A 79 -3.56 1.27 -13.03
CA PRO A 79 -4.42 1.09 -11.87
C PRO A 79 -5.53 0.08 -12.18
N LEU A 80 -5.64 -0.97 -11.36
CA LEU A 80 -6.64 -2.02 -11.51
C LEU A 80 -7.96 -1.65 -10.85
N GLU A 81 -9.05 -2.19 -11.39
CA GLU A 81 -10.34 -2.14 -10.71
C GLU A 81 -10.31 -3.06 -9.48
N VAL A 82 -10.81 -2.55 -8.35
CA VAL A 82 -10.82 -3.28 -7.08
C VAL A 82 -12.25 -3.38 -6.57
N ARG A 83 -12.64 -4.58 -6.12
CA ARG A 83 -13.98 -4.88 -5.61
C ARG A 83 -13.89 -5.46 -4.20
N GLY A 84 -14.71 -4.95 -3.28
CA GLY A 84 -14.88 -5.53 -1.94
C GLY A 84 -16.27 -6.13 -1.76
N ASP A 85 -16.56 -6.64 -0.57
CA ASP A 85 -17.85 -7.27 -0.21
C ASP A 85 -19.06 -6.29 -0.19
N GLY A 86 -18.86 -5.02 -0.57
CA GLY A 86 -19.89 -3.97 -0.60
C GLY A 86 -20.11 -3.35 -1.98
N GLN A 87 -20.84 -2.23 -2.06
CA GLN A 87 -21.05 -1.49 -3.30
C GLN A 87 -19.78 -0.75 -3.74
N THR A 88 -18.81 -1.50 -4.25
CA THR A 88 -17.77 -0.95 -5.10
C THR A 88 -18.40 -0.63 -6.45
N THR A 89 -18.38 0.66 -6.84
CA THR A 89 -18.88 1.07 -8.15
C THR A 89 -18.07 0.38 -9.23
N ALA A 90 -18.74 -0.24 -10.21
CA ALA A 90 -18.06 -0.86 -11.35
C ALA A 90 -17.13 0.15 -12.03
N GLY A 91 -15.90 -0.27 -12.33
CA GLY A 91 -14.86 0.59 -12.89
C GLY A 91 -14.12 1.48 -11.88
N ALA A 92 -14.43 1.40 -10.57
CA ALA A 92 -13.67 2.12 -9.55
C ALA A 92 -12.26 1.55 -9.39
N ARG A 93 -11.26 2.38 -9.68
CA ARG A 93 -9.83 2.04 -9.54
C ARG A 93 -9.24 2.41 -8.18
N SER A 94 -9.99 3.19 -7.40
CA SER A 94 -9.71 3.51 -6.00
C SER A 94 -10.73 2.81 -5.11
N PHE A 95 -10.28 2.22 -4.00
CA PHE A 95 -11.14 1.58 -3.02
C PHE A 95 -10.97 2.21 -1.64
N HIS A 96 -12.04 2.19 -0.85
CA HIS A 96 -12.12 2.93 0.41
C HIS A 96 -12.62 2.00 1.53
N PRO A 97 -11.73 1.48 2.38
CA PRO A 97 -12.12 0.80 3.61
C PRO A 97 -12.91 1.74 4.51
N ARG A 98 -13.94 1.21 5.18
CA ARG A 98 -14.74 2.00 6.13
C ARG A 98 -13.91 2.48 7.32
N GLY A 99 -12.88 1.73 7.70
CA GLY A 99 -11.92 2.01 8.75
C GLY A 99 -10.81 0.97 8.73
N LEU A 100 -9.79 1.14 9.58
CA LEU A 100 -8.69 0.18 9.73
C LEU A 100 -8.59 -0.30 11.17
N ARG A 101 -8.24 -1.56 11.34
CA ARG A 101 -8.04 -2.23 12.63
C ARG A 101 -6.63 -2.79 12.69
N LYS A 102 -6.24 -3.22 13.89
CA LYS A 102 -4.96 -3.92 14.12
C LYS A 102 -4.89 -5.27 13.41
N GLU A 103 -6.04 -5.89 13.19
CA GLU A 103 -6.20 -7.12 12.44
C GLU A 103 -6.49 -6.83 10.97
N PHE A 104 -6.12 -7.77 10.09
CA PHE A 104 -6.43 -7.68 8.67
C PHE A 104 -7.94 -7.72 8.45
N GLY A 105 -8.47 -6.65 7.87
CA GLY A 105 -9.89 -6.48 7.62
C GLY A 105 -10.43 -7.29 6.44
N GLN A 106 -11.62 -6.88 5.98
CA GLN A 106 -12.30 -7.49 4.84
C GLN A 106 -11.41 -7.53 3.59
N PRO A 107 -11.53 -8.59 2.76
CA PRO A 107 -10.77 -8.69 1.53
C PRO A 107 -11.29 -7.71 0.48
N TRP A 108 -10.34 -7.22 -0.31
CA TRP A 108 -10.57 -6.54 -1.58
C TRP A 108 -9.97 -7.40 -2.68
N THR A 109 -10.54 -7.33 -3.88
CA THR A 109 -10.19 -8.24 -4.98
C THR A 109 -9.96 -7.48 -6.28
N ALA A 110 -8.95 -7.89 -7.03
CA ALA A 110 -8.67 -7.37 -8.36
C ALA A 110 -8.45 -8.53 -9.33
N ASP A 111 -9.03 -8.42 -10.53
CA ASP A 111 -8.79 -9.37 -11.61
C ASP A 111 -7.38 -9.19 -12.17
N VAL A 112 -6.60 -10.27 -12.13
CA VAL A 112 -5.23 -10.33 -12.63
C VAL A 112 -5.04 -11.46 -13.63
N SER A 113 -6.13 -11.95 -14.22
CA SER A 113 -6.12 -12.99 -15.24
C SER A 113 -5.26 -12.57 -16.43
N GLY A 114 -4.39 -13.49 -16.88
CA GLY A 114 -3.46 -13.23 -17.98
C GLY A 114 -2.35 -12.19 -17.70
N ARG A 115 -2.23 -11.68 -16.47
CA ARG A 115 -1.20 -10.69 -16.11
C ARG A 115 0.05 -11.35 -15.53
N VAL A 116 1.20 -10.91 -16.01
CA VAL A 116 2.52 -11.28 -15.53
C VAL A 116 3.30 -10.00 -15.26
N GLY A 117 3.93 -9.90 -14.08
CA GLY A 117 4.63 -8.68 -13.67
C GLY A 117 4.55 -8.45 -12.17
N PHE A 118 4.26 -7.22 -11.79
CA PHE A 118 4.23 -6.78 -10.40
C PHE A 118 2.94 -6.04 -10.06
N LEU A 119 2.49 -6.21 -8.82
CA LEU A 119 1.31 -5.59 -8.27
C LEU A 119 1.67 -4.94 -6.94
N ARG A 120 1.27 -3.68 -6.75
CA ARG A 120 1.55 -2.94 -5.51
C ARG A 120 0.38 -2.04 -5.12
N VAL A 121 0.16 -1.90 -3.82
CA VAL A 121 -0.89 -1.03 -3.26
C VAL A 121 -0.28 0.33 -2.93
N PHE A 122 -1.02 1.40 -3.17
CA PHE A 122 -0.66 2.76 -2.76
C PHE A 122 -1.84 3.44 -2.06
N ALA A 123 -1.56 4.32 -1.12
CA ALA A 123 -2.55 5.27 -0.63
C ALA A 123 -2.75 6.36 -1.70
N ASP A 124 -4.00 6.63 -2.08
CA ASP A 124 -4.36 7.63 -3.08
C ASP A 124 -4.74 8.96 -2.41
N VAL A 125 -3.82 9.46 -1.59
CA VAL A 125 -3.98 10.69 -0.83
C VAL A 125 -3.16 11.83 -1.44
N ARG A 126 -3.55 13.07 -1.13
CA ARG A 126 -2.77 14.25 -1.55
C ARG A 126 -1.37 14.19 -0.93
N PRO A 127 -0.33 14.71 -1.63
CA PRO A 127 1.06 14.63 -1.17
C PRO A 127 1.29 15.14 0.26
N ASP A 128 0.59 16.19 0.68
CA ASP A 128 0.72 16.78 2.01
C ASP A 128 0.26 15.82 3.12
N THR A 129 -0.79 15.04 2.87
CA THR A 129 -1.31 14.00 3.77
C THR A 129 -0.49 12.71 3.69
N ASN A 130 0.13 12.42 2.53
CA ASN A 130 0.97 11.24 2.37
C ASN A 130 2.24 11.29 3.23
N ARG A 131 2.71 12.48 3.61
CA ARG A 131 3.92 12.66 4.44
C ARG A 131 3.79 12.05 5.85
N THR A 132 2.57 11.76 6.29
CA THR A 132 2.28 11.19 7.61
C THR A 132 1.77 9.76 7.53
N LEU A 133 1.83 9.12 6.36
CA LEU A 133 1.36 7.75 6.15
C LEU A 133 2.47 6.89 5.53
N ALA A 134 2.72 5.73 6.12
CA ALA A 134 3.55 4.70 5.54
C ALA A 134 2.72 3.45 5.27
N LEU A 135 2.69 3.05 4.00
CA LEU A 135 2.13 1.77 3.59
C LEU A 135 3.29 0.78 3.44
N ILE A 136 3.28 -0.26 4.27
CA ILE A 136 4.34 -1.27 4.35
C ILE A 136 4.06 -2.36 3.34
N ASP A 137 5.02 -2.56 2.44
CA ASP A 137 4.95 -3.62 1.45
C ASP A 137 5.12 -5.00 2.11
N PRO A 138 4.36 -6.03 1.68
CA PRO A 138 4.64 -7.41 2.00
C PRO A 138 5.96 -7.87 1.35
N PRO A 139 6.42 -9.10 1.65
CA PRO A 139 7.54 -9.73 0.95
C PRO A 139 7.42 -9.62 -0.58
N VAL A 140 8.55 -9.37 -1.25
CA VAL A 140 8.59 -9.03 -2.70
C VAL A 140 8.03 -10.12 -3.60
N ASP A 141 8.10 -11.37 -3.18
CA ASP A 141 7.51 -12.53 -3.84
C ASP A 141 5.97 -12.44 -3.90
N GLN A 142 5.33 -11.87 -2.87
CA GLN A 142 3.89 -11.61 -2.88
C GLN A 142 3.51 -10.48 -3.85
N LEU A 143 4.44 -9.57 -4.16
CA LEU A 143 4.20 -8.48 -5.12
C LEU A 143 4.32 -8.94 -6.57
N ARG A 144 4.81 -10.16 -6.83
CA ARG A 144 5.07 -10.65 -8.18
C ARG A 144 3.93 -11.55 -8.66
N LEU A 145 3.36 -11.17 -9.80
CA LEU A 145 2.44 -12.02 -10.56
C LEU A 145 3.29 -12.87 -11.52
N LEU A 146 3.46 -14.14 -11.18
CA LEU A 146 4.16 -15.10 -12.03
C LEU A 146 3.22 -15.67 -13.08
N ASP A 147 3.72 -15.89 -14.29
CA ASP A 147 3.07 -16.83 -15.21
C ASP A 147 3.31 -18.23 -14.64
N VAL A 148 2.25 -18.87 -14.18
CA VAL A 148 2.33 -20.28 -13.78
C VAL A 148 1.46 -21.02 -14.78
N PRO A 149 2.05 -21.90 -15.61
CA PRO A 149 1.26 -22.68 -16.55
C PRO A 149 0.18 -23.47 -15.80
N PRO A 150 -1.00 -23.71 -16.40
CA PRO A 150 -2.01 -24.56 -15.80
C PRO A 150 -1.35 -25.88 -15.38
N GLY A 151 -1.56 -26.27 -14.12
CA GLY A 151 -1.04 -27.54 -13.60
C GLY A 151 -1.54 -28.71 -14.46
N PRO A 152 -0.82 -29.84 -14.50
CA PRO A 152 -1.28 -31.00 -15.25
C PRO A 152 -2.70 -31.38 -14.80
N VAL A 153 -3.58 -31.58 -15.76
CA VAL A 153 -4.90 -32.17 -15.54
C VAL A 153 -4.64 -33.65 -15.24
N GLU A 154 -4.85 -34.08 -13.98
CA GLU A 154 -4.92 -35.49 -13.61
C GLU A 154 -6.22 -36.13 -14.12
#